data_AF-A0A7G8ZM35-F1
#
_entry.id   AF-A0A7G8ZM35-F1
#
_cell.length_a   1.000
_cell.length_b   1.000
_cell.length_c   1.000
_cell.angle_alpha   90.00
_cell.angle_beta   90.00
_cell.angle_gamma   90.00
#
_symmetry.space_group_name_H-M   'P 1'
#
loop_
_entity.id
_entity.type
_entity.pdbx_description
1 polymer ?
#
loop_
_entity_poly.entity_id
_entity_poly.type
_entity_poly.pdbx_seq_one_letter_code
_entity_poly.pdbx_strand_id
1 'polypeptide(L)'
;MKTAIISAMALAGLATGGALAQTGIEEYGCAAMSNDGQGAAGMPGYSILDETREEGRFSFGISADFPVSGIMCRRNSIIPAEFDFEVPLSGYPLYISTDGADGSRIVVLTIEDEQFVVRVLEGRLTAAERARVASRIESYYARLDTES
;
A
#
# COMPACT_ATOMS: atom_id res chain seq x y z
N MET A 1 -25.40 26.70 58.64
CA MET A 1 -24.52 25.55 58.37
C MET A 1 -25.37 24.32 58.08
N LYS A 2 -25.32 23.78 56.85
CA LYS A 2 -25.50 22.36 56.53
C LYS A 2 -25.40 22.16 55.02
N THR A 3 -24.22 21.71 54.63
CA THR A 3 -23.82 21.18 53.33
C THR A 3 -24.62 19.93 53.00
N ALA A 4 -25.06 19.76 51.75
CA ALA A 4 -25.50 18.46 51.25
C ALA A 4 -24.98 18.27 49.82
N ILE A 5 -24.03 17.34 49.71
CA ILE A 5 -23.36 16.84 48.51
C ILE A 5 -24.13 15.59 48.06
N ILE A 6 -24.57 15.47 46.80
CA ILE A 6 -24.92 14.16 46.22
C ILE A 6 -24.51 14.07 44.74
N SER A 7 -23.46 13.28 44.53
CA SER A 7 -23.24 12.24 43.51
C SER A 7 -23.41 12.54 42.02
N ALA A 8 -22.26 12.68 41.34
CA ALA A 8 -22.12 12.43 39.91
C ALA A 8 -21.93 10.92 39.65
N MET A 9 -22.84 10.31 38.90
CA MET A 9 -22.65 8.97 38.33
C MET A 9 -21.81 9.10 37.05
N ALA A 10 -20.57 8.64 37.10
CA ALA A 10 -19.74 8.47 35.91
C ALA A 10 -20.08 7.11 35.26
N LEU A 11 -20.75 7.13 34.10
CA LEU A 11 -20.84 5.94 33.24
C LEU A 11 -19.48 5.74 32.54
N ALA A 12 -18.76 4.72 32.97
CA ALA A 12 -17.59 4.21 32.26
C ALA A 12 -18.06 3.54 30.95
N GLY A 13 -17.91 4.24 29.83
CA GLY A 13 -18.09 3.68 28.49
C GLY A 13 -16.96 2.70 28.19
N LEU A 14 -17.26 1.40 28.21
CA LEU A 14 -16.41 0.36 27.66
C LEU A 14 -16.32 0.53 26.14
N ALA A 15 -15.30 1.23 25.67
CA ALA A 15 -14.89 1.18 24.28
C ALA A 15 -14.32 -0.22 24.01
N THR A 16 -15.17 -1.14 23.57
CA THR A 16 -14.72 -2.37 22.91
C THR A 16 -14.08 -1.98 21.59
N GLY A 17 -12.78 -1.67 21.65
CA GLY A 17 -11.93 -1.60 20.47
C GLY A 17 -11.93 -2.97 19.82
N GLY A 18 -12.79 -3.16 18.83
CA GLY A 18 -12.68 -4.27 17.91
C GLY A 18 -11.33 -4.14 17.23
N ALA A 19 -10.35 -4.92 17.69
CA ALA A 19 -9.14 -5.19 16.96
C ALA A 19 -9.58 -5.86 15.65
N LEU A 20 -9.83 -5.03 14.63
CA LEU A 20 -9.95 -5.51 13.27
C LEU A 20 -8.62 -6.18 12.98
N ALA A 21 -8.62 -7.52 13.00
CA ALA A 21 -7.50 -8.30 12.52
C ALA A 21 -7.16 -7.76 11.13
N GLN A 22 -6.05 -7.03 11.03
CA GLN A 22 -5.49 -6.65 9.74
C GLN A 22 -5.15 -7.99 9.08
N THR A 23 -6.03 -8.45 8.19
CA THR A 23 -5.69 -9.53 7.28
C THR A 23 -4.44 -9.08 6.55
N GLY A 24 -3.31 -9.75 6.81
CA GLY A 24 -2.03 -9.42 6.22
C GLY A 24 -2.16 -9.35 4.70
N ILE A 25 -1.53 -8.34 4.10
CA ILE A 25 -1.36 -8.33 2.65
C ILE A 25 -0.36 -9.44 2.34
N GLU A 26 -0.77 -10.36 1.47
CA GLU A 26 0.06 -11.45 0.98
C GLU A 26 0.45 -11.17 -0.46
N GLU A 27 1.71 -11.44 -0.79
CA GLU A 27 2.24 -11.33 -2.13
C GLU A 27 2.52 -12.72 -2.70
N TYR A 28 1.94 -12.99 -3.87
CA TYR A 28 2.05 -14.27 -4.57
C TYR A 28 3.22 -14.30 -5.56
N GLY A 29 3.84 -13.14 -5.81
CA GLY A 29 5.00 -12.98 -6.66
C GLY A 29 4.98 -11.66 -7.43
N CYS A 30 6.16 -11.22 -7.84
CA CYS A 30 6.34 -10.00 -8.61
C CYS A 30 7.12 -10.23 -9.90
N ALA A 31 6.95 -9.31 -10.84
CA ALA A 31 7.67 -9.25 -12.10
C ALA A 31 8.11 -7.82 -12.39
N ALA A 32 9.32 -7.66 -12.92
CA ALA A 32 9.78 -6.40 -13.48
C ALA A 32 9.23 -6.26 -14.90
N MET A 33 8.63 -5.13 -15.22
CA MET A 33 8.09 -4.86 -16.54
C MET A 33 9.08 -4.05 -17.36
N SER A 34 9.16 -4.35 -18.66
CA SER A 34 9.91 -3.55 -19.63
C SER A 34 8.99 -2.78 -20.56
N ASN A 35 9.39 -1.57 -20.96
CA ASN A 35 8.69 -0.76 -21.96
C ASN A 35 9.19 -0.96 -23.40
N ASP A 36 10.26 -1.73 -23.61
CA ASP A 36 10.88 -1.95 -24.92
C ASP A 36 10.28 -3.15 -25.71
N GLY A 37 9.20 -3.74 -25.19
CA GLY A 37 8.54 -4.90 -25.79
C GLY A 37 9.15 -6.25 -25.38
N GLN A 38 10.19 -6.28 -24.54
CA GLN A 38 10.72 -7.53 -23.96
C GLN A 38 9.77 -8.20 -22.95
N GLY A 39 8.65 -7.54 -22.62
CA GLY A 39 7.61 -8.10 -21.76
C GLY A 39 7.91 -7.94 -20.27
N ALA A 40 7.61 -8.97 -19.49
CA ALA A 40 7.83 -8.99 -18.05
C ALA A 40 8.83 -10.09 -17.66
N ALA A 41 9.81 -9.73 -16.83
CA ALA A 41 10.75 -10.66 -16.23
C ALA A 41 10.27 -11.02 -14.82
N GLY A 42 9.94 -12.30 -14.59
CA GLY A 42 9.59 -12.77 -13.26
C GLY A 42 10.76 -12.60 -12.29
N MET A 43 10.44 -12.24 -11.03
CA MET A 43 11.42 -12.04 -9.98
C MET A 43 11.25 -13.12 -8.89
N PRO A 44 11.69 -14.37 -9.16
CA PRO A 44 11.48 -15.47 -8.24
C PRO A 44 12.19 -15.23 -6.91
N GLY A 45 11.45 -15.36 -5.81
CA GLY A 45 11.96 -15.13 -4.45
C GLY A 45 12.11 -13.66 -4.06
N TYR A 46 11.73 -12.72 -4.95
CA TYR A 46 11.69 -11.30 -4.63
C TYR A 46 10.29 -10.91 -4.14
N SER A 47 10.24 -10.16 -3.04
CA SER A 47 9.00 -9.75 -2.39
C SER A 47 9.04 -8.26 -2.06
N ILE A 48 8.20 -7.45 -2.71
CA ILE A 48 8.15 -6.01 -2.42
C ILE A 48 7.74 -5.77 -0.97
N LEU A 49 6.87 -6.60 -0.42
CA LEU A 49 6.47 -6.49 0.99
C LEU A 49 7.65 -6.69 1.95
N ASP A 50 8.57 -7.61 1.63
CA ASP A 50 9.74 -7.87 2.48
C ASP A 50 10.84 -6.83 2.26
N GLU A 51 11.05 -6.40 1.02
CA GLU A 51 12.09 -5.45 0.63
C GLU A 51 11.79 -4.02 1.10
N THR A 52 10.51 -3.67 1.22
CA THR A 52 10.05 -2.37 1.74
C THR A 52 9.78 -2.38 3.25
N ARG A 53 9.98 -3.51 3.94
CA ARG A 53 9.52 -3.69 5.33
C ARG A 53 10.12 -2.71 6.35
N GLU A 54 11.27 -2.13 6.02
CA GLU A 54 11.97 -1.15 6.84
C GLU A 54 12.28 0.08 5.98
N GLU A 55 12.11 1.28 6.55
CA GLU A 55 12.30 2.54 5.82
C GLU A 55 13.70 2.68 5.23
N GLY A 56 13.78 3.12 3.97
CA GLY A 56 15.02 3.41 3.24
C GLY A 56 15.74 2.19 2.67
N ARG A 57 15.05 1.04 2.51
CA ARG A 57 15.67 -0.22 2.08
C ARG A 57 15.28 -0.70 0.70
N PHE A 58 14.26 -0.09 0.07
CA PHE A 58 13.95 -0.48 -1.30
C PHE A 58 15.09 -0.09 -2.24
N SER A 59 15.87 -1.10 -2.62
CA SER A 59 16.87 -1.00 -3.67
C SER A 59 16.65 -2.18 -4.60
N PHE A 60 16.47 -1.87 -5.88
CA PHE A 60 16.15 -2.87 -6.87
C PHE A 60 17.36 -3.11 -7.77
N GLY A 61 18.02 -4.25 -7.58
CA GLY A 61 19.20 -4.65 -8.34
C GLY A 61 18.81 -5.28 -9.67
N ILE A 62 18.72 -4.47 -10.72
CA ILE A 62 18.45 -4.96 -12.07
C ILE A 62 19.78 -5.13 -12.81
N SER A 63 19.90 -6.21 -13.59
CA SER A 63 20.96 -6.31 -14.60
C SER A 63 20.84 -5.15 -15.61
N ALA A 64 21.95 -4.50 -15.96
CA ALA A 64 21.97 -3.31 -16.81
C ALA A 64 21.28 -3.49 -18.18
N ASP A 65 21.06 -4.73 -18.62
CA ASP A 65 20.50 -5.08 -19.93
C ASP A 65 18.95 -5.16 -19.97
N PHE A 66 18.26 -4.98 -18.84
CA PHE A 66 16.79 -5.03 -18.79
C PHE A 66 16.21 -3.65 -18.37
N PRO A 67 15.63 -2.86 -19.30
CA PRO A 67 15.12 -1.54 -18.98
C PRO A 67 13.80 -1.65 -18.22
N VAL A 68 13.85 -1.54 -16.90
CA VAL A 68 12.66 -1.64 -16.06
C VAL A 68 11.84 -0.35 -16.11
N SER A 69 10.57 -0.51 -16.46
CA SER A 69 9.58 0.56 -16.53
C SER A 69 8.59 0.54 -15.36
N GLY A 70 8.58 -0.53 -14.57
CA GLY A 70 7.73 -0.68 -13.40
C GLY A 70 7.80 -2.08 -12.81
N ILE A 71 7.18 -2.25 -11.64
CA ILE A 71 7.14 -3.52 -10.93
C ILE A 71 5.68 -3.93 -10.77
N MET A 72 5.33 -5.14 -11.18
CA MET A 72 3.99 -5.70 -11.02
C MET A 72 3.98 -6.84 -10.01
N CYS A 73 3.16 -6.71 -8.97
CA CYS A 73 3.02 -7.68 -7.91
C CYS A 73 1.60 -8.23 -7.83
N ARG A 74 1.47 -9.55 -7.77
CA ARG A 74 0.20 -10.24 -7.54
C ARG A 74 -0.02 -10.37 -6.04
N ARG A 75 -1.16 -9.89 -5.55
CA ARG A 75 -1.47 -9.84 -4.12
C ARG A 75 -2.89 -10.28 -3.80
N ASN A 76 -3.15 -10.55 -2.53
CA ASN A 76 -4.50 -10.81 -2.01
C ASN A 76 -5.31 -9.51 -1.80
N SER A 77 -4.68 -8.34 -1.89
CA SER A 77 -5.29 -7.03 -1.68
C SER A 77 -4.89 -6.04 -2.76
N ILE A 78 -5.86 -5.25 -3.24
CA ILE A 78 -5.65 -4.18 -4.23
C ILE A 78 -5.20 -2.88 -3.57
N ILE A 79 -5.26 -2.81 -2.24
CA ILE A 79 -4.80 -1.66 -1.48
C ILE A 79 -3.28 -1.76 -1.38
N PRO A 80 -2.53 -0.68 -1.68
CA PRO A 80 -1.10 -0.64 -1.40
C PRO A 80 -0.79 -1.06 0.05
N ALA A 81 0.40 -1.62 0.28
CA ALA A 81 0.97 -1.97 1.57
C ALA A 81 1.66 -0.77 2.25
N GLU A 82 2.02 -0.91 3.52
CA GLU A 82 2.33 0.24 4.38
C GLU A 82 3.58 1.00 3.93
N PHE A 83 4.51 0.29 3.29
CA PHE A 83 5.78 0.82 2.81
C PHE A 83 5.91 0.74 1.27
N ASP A 84 4.82 0.48 0.55
CA ASP A 84 4.84 0.43 -0.92
C ASP A 84 5.26 1.76 -1.57
N PHE A 85 5.23 2.87 -0.83
CA PHE A 85 5.65 4.19 -1.29
C PHE A 85 7.14 4.29 -1.62
N GLU A 86 7.98 3.38 -1.10
CA GLU A 86 9.40 3.36 -1.42
C GLU A 86 9.70 3.01 -2.88
N VAL A 87 8.82 2.22 -3.50
CA VAL A 87 8.95 1.79 -4.89
C VAL A 87 8.89 2.99 -5.85
N PRO A 88 7.83 3.84 -5.83
CA PRO A 88 7.81 5.05 -6.65
C PRO A 88 8.82 6.11 -6.22
N LEU A 89 9.21 6.20 -4.94
CA LEU A 89 10.33 7.07 -4.54
C LEU A 89 11.66 6.64 -5.18
N SER A 90 11.83 5.35 -5.44
CA SER A 90 12.99 4.81 -6.16
C SER A 90 12.88 4.92 -7.68
N GLY A 91 11.87 5.63 -8.18
CA GLY A 91 11.68 5.92 -9.60
C GLY A 91 10.88 4.89 -10.38
N TYR A 92 10.27 3.89 -9.71
CA TYR A 92 9.50 2.85 -10.38
C TYR A 92 8.02 2.86 -9.99
N PRO A 93 7.07 2.88 -10.94
CA PRO A 93 5.67 2.67 -10.61
C PRO A 93 5.43 1.23 -10.11
N LEU A 94 4.60 1.11 -9.07
CA LEU A 94 4.19 -0.18 -8.49
C LEU A 94 2.78 -0.55 -8.95
N TYR A 95 2.67 -1.62 -9.72
CA TYR A 95 1.43 -2.20 -10.18
C TYR A 95 1.02 -3.32 -9.22
N ILE A 96 -0.21 -3.25 -8.73
CA ILE A 96 -0.78 -4.27 -7.84
C ILE A 96 -1.92 -4.93 -8.59
N SER A 97 -1.78 -6.23 -8.80
CA SER A 97 -2.80 -7.07 -9.41
C SER A 97 -3.43 -7.97 -8.36
N THR A 98 -4.75 -8.11 -8.41
CA THR A 98 -5.47 -9.12 -7.61
C THR A 98 -6.34 -9.96 -8.52
N ASP A 99 -6.34 -11.26 -8.30
CA ASP A 99 -7.28 -12.19 -8.90
C ASP A 99 -8.38 -12.49 -7.87
N GLY A 100 -9.62 -12.04 -8.14
CA GLY A 100 -10.75 -12.20 -7.22
C GLY A 100 -12.01 -12.74 -7.89
N ALA A 101 -13.06 -12.96 -7.09
CA ALA A 101 -14.37 -13.43 -7.56
C ALA A 101 -14.99 -12.48 -8.62
N ASP A 102 -14.67 -11.20 -8.55
CA ASP A 102 -15.13 -10.15 -9.47
C ASP A 102 -14.23 -9.98 -10.71
N GLY A 103 -13.26 -10.87 -10.90
CA GLY A 103 -12.27 -10.82 -11.99
C GLY A 103 -10.92 -10.22 -11.58
N SER A 104 -10.05 -10.06 -12.58
CA SER A 104 -8.76 -9.40 -12.43
C SER A 104 -8.96 -7.90 -12.19
N ARG A 105 -8.16 -7.34 -11.28
CA ARG A 105 -8.12 -5.90 -10.99
C ARG A 105 -6.67 -5.47 -10.92
N ILE A 106 -6.38 -4.32 -11.49
CA ILE A 106 -5.02 -3.77 -11.52
C ILE A 106 -5.08 -2.30 -11.14
N VAL A 107 -4.28 -1.92 -10.15
CA VAL A 107 -4.00 -0.51 -9.83
C VAL A 107 -2.51 -0.23 -9.98
N VAL A 108 -2.15 1.03 -10.21
CA VAL A 108 -0.77 1.50 -10.18
C VAL A 108 -0.63 2.59 -9.14
N LEU A 109 0.35 2.44 -8.25
CA LEU A 109 0.86 3.47 -7.36
C LEU A 109 2.09 4.11 -8.03
N THR A 110 2.06 5.43 -8.19
CA THR A 110 3.13 6.21 -8.82
C THR A 110 3.25 7.58 -8.16
N ILE A 111 4.29 8.35 -8.51
CA ILE A 111 4.38 9.78 -8.21
C ILE A 111 4.11 10.56 -9.50
N GLU A 112 3.20 11.53 -9.43
CA GLU A 112 2.85 12.45 -10.51
C GLU A 112 2.77 13.86 -9.92
N ASP A 113 3.40 14.85 -10.55
CA ASP A 113 3.44 16.23 -10.04
C ASP A 113 3.81 16.31 -8.54
N GLU A 114 4.82 15.53 -8.13
CA GLU A 114 5.33 15.42 -6.74
C GLU A 114 4.32 14.82 -5.74
N GLN A 115 3.23 14.20 -6.23
CA GLN A 115 2.18 13.60 -5.40
C GLN A 115 2.06 12.10 -5.64
N PHE A 116 1.83 11.34 -4.56
CA PHE A 116 1.43 9.93 -4.67
C PHE A 116 0.03 9.83 -5.29
N VAL A 117 -0.07 9.06 -6.37
CA VAL A 117 -1.31 8.81 -7.10
C VAL A 117 -1.53 7.31 -7.24
N VAL A 118 -2.76 6.87 -6.96
CA VAL A 118 -3.22 5.51 -7.28
C VAL A 118 -4.24 5.58 -8.42
N ARG A 119 -3.91 4.98 -9.57
CA ARG A 119 -4.81 4.87 -10.73
C ARG A 119 -5.32 3.45 -10.88
N VAL A 120 -6.60 3.31 -11.24
CA VAL A 120 -7.19 2.01 -11.60
C VAL A 120 -6.98 1.79 -13.09
N LEU A 121 -6.28 0.71 -13.45
CA LEU A 121 -6.04 0.33 -14.84
C LEU A 121 -7.04 -0.72 -15.32
N GLU A 122 -7.43 -1.63 -14.43
CA GLU A 122 -8.41 -2.69 -14.71
C GLU A 122 -9.35 -2.88 -13.52
N GLY A 123 -10.64 -3.08 -13.82
CA GLY A 123 -11.68 -3.27 -12.82
C GLY A 123 -12.11 -1.97 -12.13
N ARG A 124 -12.42 -2.06 -10.84
CA ARG A 124 -12.86 -0.91 -10.02
C ARG A 124 -12.53 -1.13 -8.55
N LEU A 125 -12.33 -0.04 -7.83
CA LEU A 125 -12.33 -0.03 -6.36
C LEU A 125 -13.76 0.15 -5.83
N THR A 126 -14.09 -0.55 -4.76
CA THR A 126 -15.29 -0.26 -3.95
C THR A 126 -15.12 1.04 -3.18
N ALA A 127 -16.20 1.56 -2.57
CA ALA A 127 -16.12 2.76 -1.75
C ALA A 127 -15.21 2.58 -0.53
N ALA A 128 -15.28 1.41 0.12
CA ALA A 128 -14.42 1.07 1.25
C ALA A 128 -12.94 0.96 0.83
N GLU A 129 -12.66 0.34 -0.32
CA GLU A 129 -11.30 0.27 -0.85
C GLU A 129 -10.76 1.66 -1.21
N ARG A 130 -11.55 2.53 -1.85
CA ARG A 130 -11.13 3.92 -2.11
C ARG A 130 -10.77 4.68 -0.84
N ALA A 131 -11.57 4.55 0.22
CA ALA A 131 -11.27 5.17 1.51
C ALA A 131 -9.97 4.63 2.12
N ARG A 132 -9.71 3.32 2.01
CA ARG A 132 -8.47 2.70 2.46
C ARG A 132 -7.25 3.13 1.64
N VAL A 133 -7.39 3.28 0.32
CA VAL A 133 -6.33 3.82 -0.55
C VAL A 133 -6.02 5.27 -0.18
N ALA A 134 -7.04 6.12 0.00
CA ALA A 134 -6.84 7.52 0.41
C ALA A 134 -6.12 7.62 1.77
N SER A 135 -6.60 6.88 2.77
CA SER A 135 -5.94 6.80 4.08
C SER A 135 -4.49 6.28 3.99
N ARG A 136 -4.20 5.36 3.06
CA ARG A 136 -2.84 4.88 2.83
C ARG A 136 -1.95 5.96 2.23
N ILE A 137 -2.43 6.71 1.24
CA ILE A 137 -1.69 7.84 0.65
C ILE A 137 -1.40 8.91 1.72
N GLU A 138 -2.38 9.26 2.55
CA GLU A 138 -2.18 10.20 3.67
C GLU A 138 -1.09 9.73 4.63
N SER A 139 -1.05 8.42 4.93
CA SER A 139 0.00 7.87 5.80
C SER A 139 1.40 7.92 5.19
N TYR A 140 1.53 7.90 3.85
CA TYR A 140 2.83 8.07 3.20
C TYR A 140 3.37 9.48 3.41
N TYR A 141 2.54 10.51 3.21
CA TYR A 141 2.95 11.89 3.44
C TYR A 141 3.33 12.12 4.91
N ALA A 142 2.53 11.62 5.85
CA ALA A 142 2.83 11.76 7.28
C ALA A 142 4.20 11.15 7.68
N ARG A 143 4.62 10.07 7.02
CA ARG A 143 5.93 9.45 7.23
C ARG A 143 7.05 10.33 6.67
N LEU A 144 6.91 10.82 5.45
CA LEU A 144 7.91 11.68 4.82
C LEU A 144 8.08 13.02 5.55
N ASP A 145 7.01 13.59 6.08
CA ASP A 145 7.04 14.84 6.84
C ASP A 145 7.77 14.69 8.19
N THR A 146 7.77 13.50 8.77
CA THR A 146 8.44 13.23 10.07
C THR A 146 9.97 13.21 9.94
N GLU A 147 10.47 12.99 8.73
CA GLU A 147 11.90 12.85 8.42
C GLU A 147 12.54 14.15 7.89
N SER A 148 11.76 15.24 7.82
CA SER A 148 12.15 16.58 7.33
C SER A 148 12.68 17.49 8.44
#